data_AF-A0A9P1ESC1-F1
#
_entry.id   AF-A0A9P1ESC1-F1
#
_cell.length_a   1.000
_cell.length_b   1.000
_cell.length_c   1.000
_cell.angle_alpha   90.00
_cell.angle_beta   90.00
_cell.angle_gamma   90.00
#
_symmetry.space_group_name_H-M   'P 1'
#
loop_
_entity.id
_entity.type
_entity.pdbx_description
1 polymer ?
#
loop_
_entity_poly.entity_id
_entity_poly.type
_entity_poly.pdbx_seq_one_letter_code
_entity_poly.pdbx_strand_id
1 'polypeptide(L)'
;MSRRLSRAIEEGQERGISTDFTAARLKSGAGENAIHVLNSLADAALVQAGFQWQQMVPPKEEDEDTAVDEQEEENEQEEVDEEPTNFLDDEDDDNVIEIDLKAQGLVTESKTPLQGVLQSNTDALTWMQEVERVAPHLKITLRQDAKDWRLHLEQMNSMHKTVEQKVSNVGPQLETMSRDIAKTLERINTREKSLNTQLTAMMSKYKRATDTRAELREKYKAASVGVSSRTETLDRISEDIEQLKQQIEEQGAKSSDGAPLVKIKQAVSKLEEELQTMNVQIGVLEQSILNTYLRDHFNFSANLLNII
;
A
#
# COMPACT_ATOMS: atom_id res chain seq x y z
N MET A 1 -6.98 45.31 4.54
CA MET A 1 -7.08 43.98 3.92
C MET A 1 -5.88 43.70 3.01
N SER A 2 -5.60 44.55 2.01
CA SER A 2 -4.44 44.35 1.10
C SER A 2 -3.08 44.22 1.79
N ARG A 3 -2.78 45.05 2.81
CA ARG A 3 -1.50 44.96 3.55
C ARG A 3 -1.33 43.64 4.33
N ARG A 4 -2.41 43.04 4.84
CA ARG A 4 -2.35 41.76 5.54
C ARG A 4 -2.10 40.59 4.58
N LEU A 5 -2.66 40.67 3.37
CA LEU A 5 -2.44 39.68 2.32
C LEU A 5 -1.02 39.78 1.75
N SER A 6 -0.47 40.99 1.59
CA SER A 6 0.94 41.17 1.23
C SER A 6 1.88 40.56 2.27
N ARG A 7 1.63 40.81 3.57
CA ARG A 7 2.41 40.23 4.67
C ARG A 7 2.35 38.70 4.70
N ALA A 8 1.19 38.10 4.41
CA ALA A 8 1.04 36.65 4.38
C ALA A 8 1.77 35.99 3.20
N ILE A 9 1.91 36.69 2.07
CA ILE A 9 2.71 36.21 0.92
C ILE A 9 4.19 36.28 1.27
N GLU A 10 4.62 37.39 1.85
CA GLU A 10 6.01 37.64 2.26
C GLU A 10 6.48 36.63 3.32
N GLU A 11 5.67 36.39 4.37
CA GLU A 11 5.93 35.33 5.36
C GLU A 11 5.91 33.92 4.75
N GLY A 12 5.12 33.71 3.69
CA GLY A 12 5.13 32.47 2.92
C GLY A 12 6.43 32.28 2.15
N GLN A 13 6.95 33.34 1.52
CA GLN A 13 8.23 33.33 0.80
C GLN A 13 9.41 33.05 1.76
N GLU A 14 9.40 33.64 2.95
CA GLU A 14 10.40 33.38 4.00
C GLU A 14 10.42 31.91 4.46
N ARG A 15 9.28 31.23 4.42
CA ARG A 15 9.15 29.80 4.74
C ARG A 15 9.44 28.88 3.54
N GLY A 16 10.00 29.42 2.45
CA GLY A 16 10.40 28.66 1.26
C GLY A 16 9.26 28.38 0.26
N ILE A 17 8.10 29.04 0.41
CA ILE A 17 6.97 28.86 -0.50
C ILE A 17 7.15 29.79 -1.70
N SER A 18 7.49 29.22 -2.86
CA SER A 18 7.57 29.98 -4.12
C SER A 18 6.19 30.55 -4.49
N THR A 19 6.04 31.86 -4.34
CA THR A 19 4.79 32.57 -4.64
C THR A 19 5.06 33.66 -5.68
N ASP A 20 4.96 33.30 -6.96
CA ASP A 20 5.15 34.24 -8.09
C ASP A 20 3.85 35.01 -8.42
N PHE A 21 3.21 35.60 -7.41
CA PHE A 21 1.99 36.39 -7.60
C PHE A 21 1.80 37.50 -6.58
N THR A 22 1.14 38.57 -7.02
CA THR A 22 0.88 39.76 -6.19
C THR A 22 -0.34 39.62 -5.29
N ALA A 23 -0.39 40.39 -4.19
CA ALA A 23 -1.49 40.37 -3.21
C ALA A 23 -2.88 40.69 -3.77
N ALA A 24 -2.96 41.27 -4.97
CA ALA A 24 -4.22 41.46 -5.68
C ALA A 24 -4.89 40.11 -6.05
N ARG A 25 -4.10 39.07 -6.36
CA ARG A 25 -4.59 37.75 -6.75
C ARG A 25 -5.14 36.93 -5.57
N LEU A 26 -4.72 37.24 -4.34
CA LEU A 26 -5.25 36.64 -3.11
C LEU A 26 -6.47 37.37 -2.53
N LYS A 27 -6.80 38.57 -3.05
CA LYS A 27 -7.91 39.39 -2.56
C LYS A 27 -9.27 38.71 -2.73
N SER A 28 -9.39 37.80 -3.69
CA SER A 28 -10.62 37.03 -3.93
C SER A 28 -10.87 35.94 -2.89
N GLY A 29 -9.86 35.57 -2.07
CA GLY A 29 -9.97 34.52 -1.04
C GLY A 29 -10.26 33.10 -1.56
N ALA A 30 -10.34 32.92 -2.88
CA ALA A 30 -10.64 31.66 -3.55
C ALA A 30 -9.91 31.62 -4.91
N GLY A 31 -9.40 30.45 -5.27
CA GLY A 31 -8.66 30.24 -6.52
C GLY A 31 -7.33 29.52 -6.29
N GLU A 32 -6.68 29.16 -7.39
CA GLU A 32 -5.45 28.36 -7.44
C GLU A 32 -4.33 28.94 -6.57
N ASN A 33 -4.10 30.27 -6.66
CA ASN A 33 -3.06 30.93 -5.86
C ASN A 33 -3.35 30.87 -4.35
N ALA A 34 -4.62 30.91 -3.93
CA ALA A 34 -4.99 30.80 -2.51
C ALA A 34 -4.84 29.36 -1.99
N ILE A 35 -5.20 28.38 -2.80
CA ILE A 35 -5.05 26.96 -2.49
C ILE A 35 -3.58 26.57 -2.42
N HIS A 36 -2.75 27.07 -3.35
CA HIS A 36 -1.32 26.82 -3.36
C HIS A 36 -0.65 27.30 -2.07
N VAL A 37 -0.94 28.54 -1.62
CA VAL A 37 -0.41 29.07 -0.35
C VAL A 37 -0.85 28.22 0.84
N LEU A 38 -2.14 27.86 0.90
CA LEU A 38 -2.68 27.05 2.00
C LEU A 38 -2.09 25.64 2.02
N ASN A 39 -1.90 25.01 0.86
CA ASN A 39 -1.32 23.68 0.76
C ASN A 39 0.15 23.69 1.19
N SER A 40 0.94 24.62 0.66
CA SER A 40 2.35 24.72 1.04
C SER A 40 2.55 25.12 2.50
N LEU A 41 1.68 25.96 3.07
CA LEU A 41 1.71 26.27 4.50
C LEU A 41 1.29 25.07 5.36
N ALA A 42 0.33 24.27 4.91
CA ALA A 42 -0.05 23.03 5.56
C ALA A 42 1.10 22.01 5.53
N ASP A 43 1.79 21.87 4.40
CA ASP A 43 2.96 21.01 4.27
C ASP A 43 4.10 21.46 5.20
N ALA A 44 4.38 22.77 5.25
CA ALA A 44 5.37 23.33 6.19
C ALA A 44 4.98 23.12 7.66
N ALA A 45 3.70 23.23 8.00
CA ALA A 45 3.19 22.97 9.34
C ALA A 45 3.28 21.48 9.71
N LEU A 46 3.04 20.57 8.76
CA LEU A 46 3.21 19.13 8.95
C LEU A 46 4.68 18.78 9.20
N VAL A 47 5.61 19.39 8.46
CA VAL A 47 7.05 19.23 8.69
C VAL A 47 7.44 19.73 10.09
N GLN A 48 6.96 20.92 10.52
CA GLN A 48 7.25 21.45 11.85
C GLN A 48 6.64 20.62 12.98
N ALA A 49 5.51 19.94 12.73
CA ALA A 49 4.89 19.01 13.67
C ALA A 49 5.57 17.64 13.73
N GLY A 50 6.63 17.40 12.94
CA GLY A 50 7.31 16.11 12.84
C GLY A 50 6.46 15.03 12.18
N PHE A 51 5.45 15.42 11.40
CA PHE A 51 4.60 14.48 10.67
C PHE A 51 5.38 13.88 9.51
N GLN A 52 5.56 12.56 9.55
CA GLN A 52 6.10 11.80 8.43
C GLN A 52 4.96 11.10 7.72
N TRP A 53 4.91 11.25 6.40
CA TRP A 53 4.04 10.46 5.55
C TRP A 53 4.40 8.99 5.75
N GLN A 54 3.51 8.23 6.39
CA GLN A 54 3.68 6.79 6.49
C GLN A 54 3.61 6.22 5.08
N GLN A 55 4.72 5.65 4.61
CA GLN A 55 4.74 4.87 3.38
C GLN A 55 3.69 3.77 3.53
N MET A 56 2.65 3.79 2.69
CA MET A 56 1.71 2.69 2.63
C MET A 56 2.52 1.44 2.31
N VAL A 57 2.66 0.56 3.30
CA VAL A 57 3.20 -0.78 3.10
C VAL A 57 2.07 -1.58 2.47
N PRO A 58 2.14 -1.94 1.17
CA PRO A 58 1.19 -2.88 0.61
C PRO A 58 1.28 -4.16 1.47
N PRO A 59 0.15 -4.79 1.82
CA PRO A 59 0.23 -6.10 2.46
C PRO A 59 1.11 -6.98 1.57
N LYS A 60 2.19 -7.51 2.14
CA LYS A 60 3.07 -8.45 1.43
C LYS A 60 2.16 -9.54 0.88
N GLU A 61 2.02 -9.59 -0.44
CA GLU A 61 1.67 -10.85 -1.07
C GLU A 61 2.75 -11.83 -0.60
N GLU A 62 2.34 -12.96 -0.03
CA GLU A 62 3.28 -14.03 0.32
C GLU A 62 3.87 -14.53 -1.01
N ASP A 63 4.94 -13.87 -1.45
CA ASP A 63 5.83 -14.34 -2.48
C ASP A 63 6.61 -15.52 -1.89
N GLU A 64 5.94 -16.67 -1.76
CA GLU A 64 6.59 -17.95 -1.48
C GLU A 64 7.39 -18.48 -2.69
N ASP A 65 7.50 -17.73 -3.79
CA ASP A 65 8.21 -18.15 -5.00
C ASP A 65 9.26 -17.10 -5.42
N THR A 66 10.37 -16.99 -4.67
CA THR A 66 11.65 -16.48 -5.18
C THR A 66 12.80 -17.39 -4.80
N ALA A 67 12.75 -18.61 -5.33
CA ALA A 67 13.98 -19.29 -5.73
C ALA A 67 13.99 -19.25 -7.26
N VAL A 68 14.89 -18.44 -7.85
CA VAL A 68 15.88 -18.79 -8.89
C VAL A 68 16.44 -17.47 -9.49
N ASP A 69 17.77 -17.34 -9.42
CA ASP A 69 18.70 -16.46 -10.16
C ASP A 69 18.83 -14.95 -9.84
N GLU A 70 19.81 -14.69 -8.97
CA GLU A 70 20.97 -13.78 -9.14
C GLU A 70 20.97 -12.86 -10.38
N GLN A 71 20.85 -11.54 -10.14
CA GLN A 71 21.82 -10.55 -10.60
C GLN A 71 21.61 -9.21 -9.86
N GLU A 72 22.65 -8.84 -9.13
CA GLU A 72 22.81 -7.61 -8.35
C GLU A 72 22.85 -6.38 -9.27
N GLU A 73 21.97 -5.41 -9.05
CA GLU A 73 22.23 -4.02 -9.43
C GLU A 73 22.19 -3.16 -8.16
N GLU A 74 23.40 -2.86 -7.67
CA GLU A 74 23.69 -1.81 -6.69
C GLU A 74 23.30 -0.45 -7.29
N ASN A 75 22.57 0.37 -6.54
CA ASN A 75 22.42 1.78 -6.85
C ASN A 75 22.74 2.60 -5.59
N GLU A 76 24.00 3.01 -5.51
CA GLU A 76 24.54 4.00 -4.60
C GLU A 76 23.99 5.38 -5.00
N GLN A 77 23.36 6.11 -4.07
CA GLN A 77 23.07 7.52 -4.27
C GLN A 77 23.57 8.34 -3.08
N GLU A 78 24.49 9.24 -3.45
CA GLU A 78 25.33 10.12 -2.67
C GLU A 78 24.55 11.02 -1.70
N GLU A 79 25.12 11.08 -0.50
CA GLU A 79 24.89 12.04 0.58
C GLU A 79 25.57 13.38 0.20
N VAL A 80 24.82 14.49 0.23
CA VAL A 80 25.39 15.84 0.14
C VAL A 80 24.98 16.64 1.37
N ASP A 81 25.97 16.84 2.24
CA ASP A 81 26.02 17.83 3.32
C ASP A 81 26.05 19.26 2.76
N GLU A 82 25.29 20.18 3.35
CA GLU A 82 25.65 21.60 3.34
C GLU A 82 25.41 22.27 4.71
N GLU A 83 26.46 22.88 5.23
CA GLU A 83 26.64 23.57 6.51
C GLU A 83 25.87 24.92 6.63
N PRO A 84 25.75 25.49 7.85
CA PRO A 84 24.88 26.63 8.14
C PRO A 84 25.59 27.98 7.99
N THR A 85 24.95 28.94 7.30
CA THR A 85 25.41 30.34 7.27
C THR A 85 24.69 31.19 8.32
N ASN A 86 25.48 31.62 9.29
CA ASN A 86 25.20 32.62 10.31
C ASN A 86 25.37 34.04 9.71
N PHE A 87 24.37 34.93 9.81
CA PHE A 87 24.55 36.38 9.64
C PHE A 87 23.65 37.18 10.59
N LEU A 88 24.28 38.20 11.17
CA LEU A 88 23.89 39.11 12.24
C LEU A 88 23.18 40.39 11.71
N ASP A 89 22.77 41.22 12.68
CA ASP A 89 22.41 42.67 12.67
C ASP A 89 20.97 43.04 12.29
N ASP A 90 20.17 43.61 13.22
CA ASP A 90 20.18 45.01 13.78
C ASP A 90 19.52 45.98 12.78
N GLU A 91 18.65 46.95 13.08
CA GLU A 91 18.16 47.66 14.27
C GLU A 91 16.86 48.40 13.83
N ASP A 92 15.98 48.73 14.79
CA ASP A 92 15.08 49.89 14.92
C ASP A 92 14.33 50.52 13.71
N ASP A 93 13.01 50.79 13.87
CA ASP A 93 12.54 52.18 14.09
C ASP A 93 11.00 52.24 14.34
N ASP A 94 10.65 53.07 15.31
CA ASP A 94 9.33 53.38 15.83
C ASP A 94 8.57 54.38 14.95
N ASN A 95 7.23 54.27 14.88
CA ASN A 95 6.39 55.48 14.88
C ASN A 95 4.90 55.15 15.17
N VAL A 96 4.48 55.47 16.40
CA VAL A 96 3.09 55.45 16.87
C VAL A 96 2.59 56.90 16.93
N ILE A 97 1.44 57.18 16.31
CA ILE A 97 0.80 58.51 16.35
C ILE A 97 -0.47 58.42 17.21
N GLU A 98 -0.48 59.16 18.31
CA GLU A 98 -1.58 59.34 19.27
C GLU A 98 -2.37 60.63 18.95
N ILE A 99 -3.70 60.60 19.09
CA ILE A 99 -4.61 61.74 18.84
C ILE A 99 -5.34 62.10 20.13
N ASP A 100 -5.14 63.34 20.60
CA ASP A 100 -5.72 63.92 21.82
C ASP A 100 -7.15 64.47 21.59
N LEU A 101 -8.09 64.05 22.44
CA LEU A 101 -9.49 64.50 22.49
C LEU A 101 -9.78 65.20 23.82
N LYS A 102 -9.42 66.48 23.95
CA LYS A 102 -9.94 67.36 25.02
C LYS A 102 -10.16 68.79 24.54
N ALA A 103 -11.32 69.04 23.94
CA ALA A 103 -11.85 70.39 23.77
C ALA A 103 -13.38 70.39 23.80
N GLN A 104 -13.98 70.37 24.99
CA GLN A 104 -15.35 70.83 25.19
C GLN A 104 -15.55 71.27 26.65
N GLY A 105 -15.20 72.53 26.91
CA GLY A 105 -15.66 73.26 28.07
C GLY A 105 -16.64 74.34 27.61
N LEU A 106 -17.92 74.19 27.94
CA LEU A 106 -18.87 75.31 28.01
C LEU A 106 -20.03 74.91 28.93
N VAL A 107 -19.81 75.07 30.24
CA VAL A 107 -20.88 75.07 31.24
C VAL A 107 -21.00 76.50 31.72
N THR A 108 -22.02 77.22 31.26
CA THR A 108 -22.39 78.51 31.83
C THR A 108 -23.65 78.32 32.65
N GLU A 109 -23.47 78.31 33.97
CA GLU A 109 -24.54 78.42 34.96
C GLU A 109 -25.29 79.74 34.77
N SER A 110 -26.62 79.67 34.62
CA SER A 110 -27.49 80.84 34.69
C SER A 110 -28.48 80.67 35.84
N LYS A 111 -28.06 81.15 37.02
CA LYS A 111 -28.95 81.46 38.14
C LYS A 111 -29.43 82.90 38.01
N THR A 112 -30.65 83.11 37.56
CA THR A 112 -31.45 84.31 37.88
C THR A 112 -32.94 83.93 37.93
N PRO A 113 -33.62 84.08 39.07
CA PRO A 113 -35.06 84.21 39.08
C PRO A 113 -35.43 85.66 38.72
N LEU A 114 -36.59 85.85 38.08
CA LEU A 114 -37.51 87.00 38.18
C LEU A 114 -38.27 87.14 36.86
N GLN A 115 -39.37 86.41 36.73
CA GLN A 115 -40.44 86.75 35.80
C GLN A 115 -41.36 87.74 36.52
N GLY A 116 -40.91 88.99 36.62
CA GLY A 116 -41.79 90.13 36.90
C GLY A 116 -42.55 90.49 35.63
N VAL A 117 -43.84 90.78 35.74
CA VAL A 117 -44.69 91.21 34.62
C VAL A 117 -44.03 92.42 33.92
N LEU A 118 -43.44 92.20 32.74
CA LEU A 118 -42.91 93.26 31.88
C LEU A 118 -44.09 94.06 31.31
N GLN A 119 -44.44 95.19 31.93
CA GLN A 119 -45.27 96.20 31.27
C GLN A 119 -44.40 96.97 30.28
N SER A 120 -44.74 96.86 28.99
CA SER A 120 -44.03 97.48 27.88
C SER A 120 -44.31 98.99 27.86
N ASN A 121 -43.36 99.81 28.30
CA ASN A 121 -43.45 101.27 28.15
C ASN A 121 -42.72 101.74 26.87
N THR A 122 -42.75 100.93 25.82
CA THR A 122 -42.00 101.15 24.57
C THR A 122 -42.85 101.90 23.56
N ASP A 123 -42.34 103.04 23.10
CA ASP A 123 -42.91 103.84 22.02
C ASP A 123 -42.89 103.05 20.69
N ALA A 124 -43.98 103.13 19.93
CA ALA A 124 -44.17 102.33 18.71
C ALA A 124 -43.05 102.54 17.69
N LEU A 125 -42.49 103.75 17.65
CA LEU A 125 -41.42 104.13 16.75
C LEU A 125 -40.08 103.48 17.15
N THR A 126 -39.78 103.45 18.45
CA THR A 126 -38.60 102.75 18.99
C THR A 126 -38.69 101.23 18.82
N TRP A 127 -39.89 100.66 18.94
CA TRP A 127 -40.11 99.24 18.69
C TRP A 127 -39.93 98.88 17.20
N MET A 128 -40.42 99.73 16.30
CA MET A 128 -40.28 99.51 14.86
C MET A 128 -38.81 99.58 14.42
N GLN A 129 -38.03 100.51 14.96
CA GLN A 129 -36.58 100.60 14.72
C GLN A 129 -35.85 99.35 15.24
N GLU A 130 -36.26 98.84 16.39
CA GLU A 130 -35.69 97.62 16.96
C GLU A 130 -36.05 96.38 16.13
N VAL A 131 -37.28 96.30 15.63
CA VAL A 131 -37.70 95.25 14.69
C VAL A 131 -36.93 95.34 13.38
N GLU A 132 -36.71 96.54 12.83
CA GLU A 132 -35.92 96.73 11.60
C GLU A 132 -34.45 96.35 11.81
N ARG A 133 -33.89 96.64 13.00
CA ARG A 133 -32.54 96.23 13.40
C ARG A 133 -32.40 94.73 13.57
N VAL A 134 -33.40 94.06 14.14
CA VAL A 134 -33.37 92.62 14.45
C VAL A 134 -33.86 91.75 13.28
N ALA A 135 -34.67 92.28 12.37
CA ALA A 135 -35.15 91.60 11.16
C ALA A 135 -34.04 90.93 10.32
N PRO A 136 -32.89 91.56 10.01
CA PRO A 136 -31.81 90.88 9.29
C PRO A 136 -31.13 89.78 10.13
N HIS A 137 -31.18 89.86 11.46
CA HIS A 137 -30.65 88.84 12.38
C HIS A 137 -31.60 87.65 12.54
N LEU A 138 -32.91 87.84 12.30
CA LEU A 138 -33.93 86.79 12.25
C LEU A 138 -34.03 86.10 10.88
N LYS A 139 -33.32 86.61 9.88
CA LYS A 139 -33.21 85.97 8.57
C LYS A 139 -32.36 84.71 8.72
N ILE A 140 -33.00 83.63 9.16
CA ILE A 140 -32.45 82.28 9.20
C ILE A 140 -32.16 81.89 7.75
N THR A 141 -30.94 82.19 7.30
CA THR A 141 -30.41 81.60 6.09
C THR A 141 -30.09 80.16 6.45
N LEU A 142 -31.00 79.26 6.12
CA LEU A 142 -30.77 77.82 6.17
C LEU A 142 -29.67 77.52 5.14
N ARG A 143 -28.41 77.78 5.49
CA ARG A 143 -27.28 77.22 4.75
C ARG A 143 -27.46 75.71 4.89
N GLN A 144 -27.49 75.00 3.77
CA GLN A 144 -27.33 73.55 3.75
C GLN A 144 -25.97 73.24 4.37
N ASP A 145 -25.93 73.14 5.70
CA ASP A 145 -24.75 72.74 6.43
C ASP A 145 -24.62 71.22 6.28
N ALA A 146 -23.40 70.74 6.03
CA ALA A 146 -23.11 69.31 5.93
C ALA A 146 -23.40 68.55 7.25
N LYS A 147 -23.78 69.27 8.31
CA LYS A 147 -24.27 68.78 9.60
C LYS A 147 -25.79 68.65 9.69
N ASP A 148 -26.49 68.70 8.55
CA ASP A 148 -27.93 68.47 8.54
C ASP A 148 -28.21 66.98 8.80
N TRP A 149 -28.57 66.66 10.04
CA TRP A 149 -28.92 65.30 10.48
C TRP A 149 -30.08 64.74 9.65
N ARG A 150 -30.91 65.59 9.04
CA ARG A 150 -31.99 65.19 8.14
C ARG A 150 -31.46 64.55 6.86
N LEU A 151 -30.38 65.11 6.29
CA LEU A 151 -29.71 64.53 5.13
C LEU A 151 -29.09 63.17 5.46
N HIS A 152 -28.49 63.04 6.66
CA HIS A 152 -27.93 61.78 7.14
C HIS A 152 -29.02 60.73 7.39
N LEU A 153 -30.16 61.14 7.94
CA LEU A 153 -31.33 60.27 8.15
C LEU A 153 -31.93 59.80 6.81
N GLU A 154 -32.03 60.69 5.83
CA GLU A 154 -32.50 60.35 4.48
C GLU A 154 -31.51 59.42 3.76
N GLN A 155 -30.21 59.67 3.89
CA GLN A 155 -29.17 58.78 3.38
C GLN A 155 -29.22 57.41 4.06
N MET A 156 -29.39 57.35 5.38
CA MET A 156 -29.52 56.10 6.13
C MET A 156 -30.76 55.30 5.69
N ASN A 157 -31.90 55.96 5.51
CA ASN A 157 -33.11 55.31 4.98
C ASN A 157 -32.93 54.80 3.55
N SER A 158 -32.22 55.54 2.70
CA SER A 158 -31.87 55.09 1.34
C SER A 158 -30.94 53.87 1.36
N MET A 159 -29.92 53.88 2.22
CA MET A 159 -29.03 52.73 2.42
C MET A 159 -29.78 51.52 2.99
N HIS A 160 -30.66 51.73 3.97
CA HIS A 160 -31.50 50.66 4.52
C HIS A 160 -32.35 50.01 3.42
N LYS A 161 -33.08 50.81 2.62
CA LYS A 161 -33.88 50.29 1.49
C LYS A 161 -33.02 49.53 0.48
N THR A 162 -31.81 50.04 0.21
CA THR A 162 -30.86 49.38 -0.69
C THR A 162 -30.42 48.03 -0.12
N VAL A 163 -30.06 47.97 1.16
CA VAL A 163 -29.69 46.71 1.83
C VAL A 163 -30.86 45.73 1.83
N GLU A 164 -32.06 46.18 2.16
CA GLU A 164 -33.28 45.35 2.15
C GLU A 164 -33.56 44.76 0.76
N GLN A 165 -33.41 45.57 -0.30
CA GLN A 165 -33.54 45.10 -1.68
C GLN A 165 -32.44 44.10 -2.08
N LYS A 166 -31.21 44.30 -1.62
CA LYS A 166 -30.11 43.35 -1.88
C LYS A 166 -30.31 42.04 -1.13
N VAL A 167 -30.73 42.10 0.13
CA VAL A 167 -31.03 40.93 0.96
C VAL A 167 -32.21 40.15 0.38
N SER A 168 -33.28 40.82 -0.06
CA SER A 168 -34.42 40.15 -0.67
C SER A 168 -34.11 39.49 -2.01
N ASN A 169 -33.08 39.98 -2.73
CA ASN A 169 -32.60 39.37 -3.97
C ASN A 169 -31.66 38.17 -3.70
N VAL A 170 -30.72 38.32 -2.77
CA VAL A 170 -29.71 37.29 -2.47
C VAL A 170 -30.31 36.10 -1.68
N GLY A 171 -31.28 36.33 -0.80
CA GLY A 171 -31.91 35.28 0.00
C GLY A 171 -32.45 34.10 -0.84
N PRO A 172 -33.33 34.37 -1.84
CA PRO A 172 -33.84 33.33 -2.73
C PRO A 172 -32.77 32.63 -3.57
N GLN A 173 -31.71 33.37 -3.96
CA GLN A 173 -30.58 32.78 -4.70
C GLN A 173 -29.82 31.79 -3.82
N LEU A 174 -29.53 32.14 -2.57
CA LEU A 174 -28.86 31.27 -1.61
C LEU A 174 -29.73 30.05 -1.28
N GLU A 175 -31.03 30.23 -1.13
CA GLU A 175 -31.96 29.12 -0.85
C GLU A 175 -32.08 28.16 -2.05
N THR A 176 -32.03 28.69 -3.27
CA THR A 176 -31.99 27.88 -4.49
C THR A 176 -30.69 27.09 -4.56
N MET A 177 -29.53 27.73 -4.31
CA MET A 177 -28.24 27.04 -4.24
C MET A 177 -28.24 25.94 -3.16
N SER A 178 -28.76 26.23 -1.97
CA SER A 178 -28.88 25.25 -0.88
C SER A 178 -29.74 24.06 -1.30
N ARG A 179 -30.86 24.30 -1.98
CA ARG A 179 -31.75 23.23 -2.46
C ARG A 179 -31.10 22.39 -3.54
N ASP A 180 -30.36 23.02 -4.45
CA ASP A 180 -29.66 22.32 -5.51
C ASP A 180 -28.50 21.49 -4.96
N ILE A 181 -27.72 22.03 -4.01
CA ILE A 181 -26.69 21.28 -3.28
C ILE A 181 -27.32 20.06 -2.59
N ALA A 182 -28.43 20.23 -1.86
CA ALA A 182 -29.13 19.13 -1.20
C ALA A 182 -29.56 18.02 -2.18
N LYS A 183 -30.12 18.40 -3.35
CA LYS A 183 -30.46 17.44 -4.41
C LYS A 183 -29.23 16.73 -4.96
N THR A 184 -28.13 17.44 -5.17
CA THR A 184 -26.88 16.81 -5.66
C THR A 184 -26.31 15.83 -4.64
N LEU A 185 -26.35 16.16 -3.34
CA LEU A 185 -25.93 15.27 -2.26
C LEU A 185 -26.80 14.02 -2.18
N GLU A 186 -28.12 14.15 -2.34
CA GLU A 186 -29.02 12.99 -2.39
C GLU A 186 -28.71 12.09 -3.60
N ARG A 187 -28.43 12.70 -4.77
CA ARG A 187 -28.00 11.96 -5.96
C ARG A 187 -26.65 11.27 -5.78
N ILE A 188 -25.70 11.90 -5.09
CA ILE A 188 -24.41 11.29 -4.75
C ILE A 188 -24.64 10.11 -3.82
N ASN A 189 -25.39 10.29 -2.73
CA ASN A 189 -25.69 9.24 -1.75
C ASN A 189 -26.39 8.02 -2.38
N THR A 190 -27.35 8.24 -3.29
CA THR A 190 -28.01 7.15 -4.01
C THR A 190 -27.06 6.40 -4.95
N ARG A 191 -26.16 7.12 -5.65
CA ARG A 191 -25.12 6.52 -6.48
C ARG A 191 -24.10 5.74 -5.64
N GLU A 192 -23.66 6.29 -4.52
CA GLU A 192 -22.75 5.62 -3.59
C GLU A 192 -23.35 4.34 -3.03
N LYS A 193 -24.61 4.36 -2.60
CA LYS A 193 -25.33 3.15 -2.15
C LYS A 193 -25.39 2.09 -3.25
N SER A 194 -25.69 2.48 -4.48
CA SER A 194 -25.73 1.56 -5.62
C SER A 194 -24.34 0.99 -5.92
N LEU A 195 -23.30 1.83 -5.95
CA LEU A 195 -21.92 1.44 -6.18
C LEU A 195 -21.44 0.48 -5.09
N ASN A 196 -21.67 0.81 -3.82
CA ASN A 196 -21.30 -0.04 -2.68
C ASN A 196 -22.01 -1.39 -2.74
N THR A 197 -23.28 -1.42 -3.13
CA THR A 197 -24.02 -2.68 -3.31
C THR A 197 -23.41 -3.54 -4.43
N GLN A 198 -23.08 -2.93 -5.57
CA GLN A 198 -22.44 -3.62 -6.69
C GLN A 198 -21.04 -4.12 -6.32
N LEU A 199 -20.22 -3.28 -5.67
CA LEU A 199 -18.87 -3.61 -5.25
C LEU A 199 -18.88 -4.72 -4.20
N THR A 200 -19.78 -4.66 -3.23
CA THR A 200 -19.96 -5.73 -2.21
C THR A 200 -20.31 -7.07 -2.88
N ALA A 201 -21.20 -7.06 -3.88
CA ALA A 201 -21.53 -8.27 -4.63
C ALA A 201 -20.33 -8.81 -5.41
N MET A 202 -19.53 -7.95 -6.04
CA MET A 202 -18.31 -8.35 -6.75
C MET A 202 -17.23 -8.87 -5.80
N MET A 203 -17.01 -8.21 -4.65
CA MET A 203 -16.10 -8.69 -3.60
C MET A 203 -16.51 -10.07 -3.08
N SER A 204 -17.81 -10.31 -2.88
CA SER A 204 -18.29 -11.63 -2.47
C SER A 204 -17.99 -12.71 -3.52
N LYS A 205 -18.18 -12.40 -4.80
CA LYS A 205 -17.81 -13.32 -5.90
C LYS A 205 -16.31 -13.57 -5.95
N TYR A 206 -15.50 -12.52 -5.82
CA TYR A 206 -14.04 -12.62 -5.79
C TYR A 206 -13.55 -13.49 -4.63
N LYS A 207 -14.11 -13.29 -3.43
CA LYS A 207 -13.80 -14.10 -2.26
C LYS A 207 -14.13 -15.58 -2.49
N ARG A 208 -15.35 -15.87 -2.97
CA ARG A 208 -15.74 -17.25 -3.33
C ARG A 208 -14.80 -17.87 -4.37
N ALA A 209 -14.46 -17.13 -5.42
CA ALA A 209 -13.53 -17.60 -6.44
C ALA A 209 -12.14 -17.91 -5.84
N THR A 210 -11.65 -17.04 -4.96
CA THR A 210 -10.38 -17.22 -4.25
C THR A 210 -10.40 -18.46 -3.35
N ASP A 211 -11.46 -18.63 -2.56
CA ASP A 211 -11.64 -19.79 -1.67
C ASP A 211 -11.71 -21.09 -2.49
N THR A 212 -12.48 -21.12 -3.59
CA THR A 212 -12.55 -22.30 -4.48
C THR A 212 -11.22 -22.60 -5.18
N ARG A 213 -10.43 -21.57 -5.52
CA ARG A 213 -9.09 -21.74 -6.10
C ARG A 213 -8.14 -22.34 -5.06
N ALA A 214 -8.18 -21.87 -3.82
CA ALA A 214 -7.38 -22.43 -2.73
C ALA A 214 -7.72 -23.91 -2.49
N GLU A 215 -9.01 -24.25 -2.42
CA GLU A 215 -9.48 -25.62 -2.27
C GLU A 215 -9.03 -26.53 -3.43
N LEU A 216 -9.15 -26.07 -4.67
CA LEU A 216 -8.69 -26.82 -5.85
C LEU A 216 -7.17 -26.99 -5.88
N ARG A 217 -6.41 -25.97 -5.47
CA ARG A 217 -4.94 -26.03 -5.37
C ARG A 217 -4.50 -27.05 -4.32
N GLU A 218 -5.17 -27.10 -3.17
CA GLU A 218 -4.90 -28.11 -2.14
C GLU A 218 -5.22 -29.52 -2.63
N LYS A 219 -6.38 -29.73 -3.28
CA LYS A 219 -6.75 -31.01 -3.90
C LYS A 219 -5.75 -31.44 -4.96
N TYR A 220 -5.29 -30.51 -5.80
CA TYR A 220 -4.28 -30.78 -6.81
C TYR A 220 -2.93 -31.16 -6.17
N LYS A 221 -2.49 -30.43 -5.14
CA LYS A 221 -1.26 -30.74 -4.40
C LYS A 221 -1.33 -32.14 -3.77
N ALA A 222 -2.45 -32.47 -3.11
CA ALA A 222 -2.67 -33.79 -2.54
C ALA A 222 -2.67 -34.89 -3.60
N ALA A 223 -3.32 -34.67 -4.74
CA ALA A 223 -3.32 -35.61 -5.86
C ALA A 223 -1.93 -35.78 -6.49
N SER A 224 -1.17 -34.69 -6.65
CA SER A 224 0.20 -34.70 -7.17
C SER A 224 1.14 -35.50 -6.29
N VAL A 225 1.08 -35.30 -4.96
CA VAL A 225 1.82 -36.13 -3.98
C VAL A 225 1.39 -37.60 -4.07
N GLY A 226 0.10 -37.86 -4.24
CA GLY A 226 -0.43 -39.22 -4.43
C GLY A 226 0.05 -39.88 -5.74
N VAL A 227 0.21 -39.12 -6.81
CA VAL A 227 0.78 -39.60 -8.09
C VAL A 227 2.26 -39.88 -7.92
N SER A 228 3.03 -38.96 -7.35
CA SER A 228 4.47 -39.14 -7.13
C SER A 228 4.77 -40.36 -6.26
N SER A 229 4.04 -40.58 -5.17
CA SER A 229 4.22 -41.78 -4.35
C SER A 229 3.87 -43.07 -5.09
N ARG A 230 2.81 -43.07 -5.92
CA ARG A 230 2.47 -44.23 -6.76
C ARG A 230 3.52 -44.49 -7.84
N THR A 231 4.05 -43.45 -8.48
CA THR A 231 5.16 -43.56 -9.43
C THR A 231 6.38 -44.16 -8.76
N GLU A 232 6.75 -43.69 -7.57
CA GLU A 232 7.87 -44.24 -6.82
C GLU A 232 7.64 -45.72 -6.45
N THR A 233 6.43 -46.11 -6.04
CA THR A 233 6.13 -47.53 -5.80
C THR A 233 6.17 -48.37 -7.06
N LEU A 234 5.77 -47.81 -8.21
CA LEU A 234 5.81 -48.50 -9.50
C LEU A 234 7.27 -48.73 -9.91
N ASP A 235 8.12 -47.71 -9.80
CA ASP A 235 9.55 -47.80 -10.10
C ASP A 235 10.24 -48.85 -9.22
N ARG A 236 9.93 -48.90 -7.92
CA ARG A 236 10.42 -49.96 -7.01
C ARG A 236 9.99 -51.36 -7.44
N ILE A 237 8.70 -51.54 -7.78
CA ILE A 237 8.20 -52.84 -8.25
C ILE A 237 8.85 -53.21 -9.60
N SER A 238 9.07 -52.26 -10.49
CA SER A 238 9.77 -52.47 -11.75
C SER A 238 11.23 -52.88 -11.54
N GLU A 239 11.91 -52.28 -10.56
CA GLU A 239 13.27 -52.69 -10.17
C GLU A 239 13.28 -54.09 -9.57
N ASP A 240 12.35 -54.42 -8.67
CA ASP A 240 12.18 -55.77 -8.11
C ASP A 240 11.93 -56.81 -9.20
N ILE A 241 11.13 -56.48 -10.22
CA ILE A 241 10.87 -57.36 -11.38
C ILE A 241 12.15 -57.57 -12.19
N GLU A 242 12.94 -56.53 -12.47
CA GLU A 242 14.19 -56.69 -13.23
C GLU A 242 15.23 -57.48 -12.42
N GLN A 243 15.32 -57.26 -11.11
CA GLN A 243 16.15 -58.08 -10.22
C GLN A 243 15.71 -59.55 -10.22
N LEU A 244 14.41 -59.83 -10.11
CA LEU A 244 13.88 -61.19 -10.17
C LEU A 244 14.17 -61.83 -11.53
N LYS A 245 14.01 -61.09 -12.61
CA LYS A 245 14.32 -61.55 -13.98
C LYS A 245 15.80 -61.86 -14.14
N GLN A 246 16.70 -61.03 -13.61
CA GLN A 246 18.14 -61.30 -13.59
C GLN A 246 18.47 -62.55 -12.76
N GLN A 247 17.85 -62.74 -11.60
CA GLN A 247 18.01 -63.96 -10.80
C GLN A 247 17.51 -65.21 -11.54
N ILE A 248 16.37 -65.11 -12.24
CA ILE A 248 15.84 -66.21 -13.06
C ILE A 248 16.79 -66.50 -14.22
N GLU A 249 17.36 -65.49 -14.87
CA GLU A 249 18.31 -65.69 -15.96
C GLU A 249 19.64 -66.30 -15.46
N GLU A 250 20.13 -65.87 -14.30
CA GLU A 250 21.29 -66.51 -13.65
C GLU A 250 21.00 -67.96 -13.24
N GLN A 251 19.84 -68.24 -12.63
CA GLN A 251 19.42 -69.59 -12.30
C GLN A 251 19.16 -70.43 -13.55
N GLY A 252 18.63 -69.80 -14.60
CA GLY A 252 18.44 -70.39 -15.92
C GLY A 252 19.77 -70.79 -16.53
N ALA A 253 20.77 -69.91 -16.48
CA ALA A 253 22.13 -70.20 -16.92
C ALA A 253 22.78 -71.30 -16.07
N LYS A 254 22.63 -71.25 -14.74
CA LYS A 254 23.13 -72.29 -13.82
C LYS A 254 22.43 -73.65 -13.98
N SER A 255 21.14 -73.68 -14.33
CA SER A 255 20.40 -74.92 -14.55
C SER A 255 20.52 -75.47 -15.98
N SER A 256 20.72 -74.57 -16.95
CA SER A 256 21.06 -74.91 -18.34
C SER A 256 22.54 -75.27 -18.50
N ASP A 257 23.39 -74.93 -17.53
CA ASP A 257 24.75 -75.43 -17.47
C ASP A 257 24.67 -76.94 -17.18
N GLY A 258 24.63 -77.72 -18.25
CA GLY A 258 24.72 -79.17 -18.21
C GLY A 258 26.08 -79.66 -17.72
N ALA A 259 27.05 -78.79 -17.39
CA ALA A 259 28.38 -79.19 -16.91
C ALA A 259 28.36 -80.13 -15.68
N PRO A 260 27.48 -79.97 -14.67
CA PRO A 260 27.37 -80.96 -13.58
C PRO A 260 26.93 -82.31 -14.11
N LEU A 261 25.96 -82.32 -15.05
CA LEU A 261 25.46 -83.54 -15.68
C LEU A 261 26.54 -84.21 -16.54
N VAL A 262 27.33 -83.42 -17.28
CA VAL A 262 28.45 -83.88 -18.09
C VAL A 262 29.59 -84.40 -17.21
N LYS A 263 29.89 -83.75 -16.08
CA LYS A 263 30.88 -84.24 -15.10
C LYS A 263 30.45 -85.57 -14.49
N ILE A 264 29.18 -85.72 -14.14
CA ILE A 264 28.63 -87.01 -13.68
C ILE A 264 28.77 -88.06 -14.78
N LYS A 265 28.38 -87.74 -16.02
CA LYS A 265 28.51 -88.65 -17.16
C LYS A 265 29.97 -89.08 -17.40
N GLN A 266 30.93 -88.15 -17.33
CA GLN A 266 32.36 -88.44 -17.47
C GLN A 266 32.87 -89.33 -16.33
N ALA A 267 32.47 -89.06 -15.09
CA ALA A 267 32.82 -89.91 -13.95
C ALA A 267 32.26 -91.33 -14.11
N VAL A 268 31.02 -91.47 -14.59
CA VAL A 268 30.41 -92.77 -14.89
C VAL A 268 31.19 -93.50 -15.98
N SER A 269 31.49 -92.88 -17.12
CA SER A 269 32.29 -93.54 -18.17
C SER A 269 33.69 -93.92 -17.72
N LYS A 270 34.34 -93.11 -16.87
CA LYS A 270 35.63 -93.46 -16.28
C LYS A 270 35.53 -94.68 -15.37
N LEU A 271 34.49 -94.75 -14.55
CA LEU A 271 34.23 -95.93 -13.71
C LEU A 271 33.98 -97.17 -14.56
N GLU A 272 33.26 -97.06 -15.68
CA GLU A 272 33.05 -98.17 -16.62
C GLU A 272 34.37 -98.67 -17.23
N GLU A 273 35.26 -97.75 -17.62
CA GLU A 273 36.58 -98.10 -18.15
C GLU A 273 37.47 -98.77 -17.09
N GLU A 274 37.51 -98.23 -15.86
CA GLU A 274 38.21 -98.84 -14.74
C GLU A 274 37.67 -100.25 -14.44
N LEU A 275 36.35 -100.46 -14.50
CA LEU A 275 35.72 -101.77 -14.31
C LEU A 275 36.12 -102.75 -15.42
N GLN A 276 36.20 -102.28 -16.67
CA GLN A 276 36.66 -103.10 -17.78
C GLN A 276 38.14 -103.49 -17.65
N THR A 277 39.01 -102.56 -17.25
CA THR A 277 40.42 -102.87 -16.99
C THR A 277 40.59 -103.87 -15.86
N MET A 278 39.81 -103.72 -14.78
CA MET A 278 39.82 -104.64 -13.65
C MET A 278 39.33 -106.03 -14.07
N ASN A 279 38.29 -106.13 -14.90
CA ASN A 279 37.83 -107.42 -15.43
C ASN A 279 38.89 -108.13 -16.28
N VAL A 280 39.64 -107.40 -17.12
CA VAL A 280 40.75 -107.98 -17.88
C VAL A 280 41.86 -108.46 -16.94
N GLN A 281 42.20 -107.66 -15.92
CA GLN A 281 43.19 -108.05 -14.91
C GLN A 281 42.75 -109.29 -14.14
N ILE A 282 41.49 -109.38 -13.73
CA ILE A 282 40.90 -110.56 -13.09
C ILE A 282 41.03 -111.75 -14.03
N GLY A 283 40.64 -111.64 -15.30
CA GLY A 283 40.76 -112.74 -16.27
C GLY A 283 42.20 -113.22 -16.50
N VAL A 284 43.18 -112.30 -16.54
CA VAL A 284 44.61 -112.68 -16.64
C VAL A 284 45.09 -113.36 -15.37
N LEU A 285 44.68 -112.88 -14.19
CA LEU A 285 44.99 -113.49 -12.90
C LEU A 285 44.36 -114.88 -12.78
N GLU A 286 43.10 -115.05 -13.18
CA GLU A 286 42.41 -116.34 -13.25
C GLU A 286 43.14 -117.31 -14.18
N GLN A 287 43.52 -116.88 -15.39
CA GLN A 287 44.29 -117.70 -16.32
C GLN A 287 45.68 -118.04 -15.76
N SER A 288 46.34 -117.10 -15.10
CA SER A 288 47.63 -117.32 -14.45
C SER A 288 47.50 -118.37 -13.35
N ILE A 289 46.48 -118.27 -12.49
CA ILE A 289 46.19 -119.24 -11.43
C ILE A 289 45.86 -120.62 -12.03
N LEU A 290 45.00 -120.67 -13.05
CA LEU A 290 44.65 -121.91 -13.74
C LEU A 290 45.89 -122.56 -14.37
N ASN A 291 46.76 -121.78 -15.00
CA ASN A 291 47.99 -122.29 -15.59
C ASN A 291 48.98 -122.77 -14.52
N THR A 292 49.10 -122.08 -13.38
CA THR A 292 49.90 -122.60 -12.25
C THR A 292 49.32 -123.89 -11.71
N TYR A 293 48.00 -124.00 -11.57
CA TYR A 293 47.34 -125.22 -11.12
C TYR A 293 47.53 -126.38 -12.12
N LEU A 294 47.38 -126.13 -13.42
CA LEU A 294 47.64 -127.11 -14.47
C LEU A 294 49.11 -127.51 -14.53
N ARG A 295 50.03 -126.57 -14.34
CA ARG A 295 51.48 -126.84 -14.31
C ARG A 295 51.86 -127.64 -13.07
N ASP A 296 51.30 -127.35 -11.91
CA ASP A 296 51.50 -128.14 -10.69
C ASP A 296 50.91 -129.55 -10.85
N HIS A 297 49.72 -129.68 -11.45
CA HIS A 297 49.13 -130.99 -11.74
C HIS A 297 49.95 -131.79 -12.77
N PHE A 298 50.51 -131.13 -13.80
CA PHE A 298 51.40 -131.75 -14.78
C PHE A 298 52.75 -132.14 -14.16
N ASN A 299 53.33 -131.30 -13.29
CA ASN A 299 54.54 -131.63 -12.55
C ASN A 299 54.31 -132.79 -11.58
N PHE A 300 53.12 -132.86 -10.98
CA PHE A 300 52.72 -133.98 -10.12
C PHE A 300 52.55 -135.28 -10.93
N SER A 301 51.90 -135.23 -12.10
CA SER A 301 51.77 -136.41 -12.97
C SER A 301 53.10 -136.84 -13.60
N ALA A 302 53.99 -135.90 -13.94
CA ALA A 302 55.34 -136.18 -14.42
C ALA A 302 56.24 -136.78 -13.33
N ASN A 303 56.11 -136.35 -12.08
CA ASN A 303 56.80 -136.98 -10.94
C ASN A 303 56.27 -138.38 -10.62
N LEU A 304 54.97 -138.63 -10.83
CA LEU A 304 54.39 -139.98 -10.71
C LEU A 304 54.91 -140.95 -11.80
N LEU A 305 55.23 -140.44 -12.99
CA LEU A 305 55.80 -141.22 -14.11
C LEU A 305 57.32 -141.44 -13.99
N ASN A 306 57.99 -140.79 -13.03
CA ASN A 306 59.41 -140.97 -12.75
C ASN A 306 59.67 -141.84 -11.50
N ILE A 307 58.61 -142.48 -10.97
CA ILE A 307 58.64 -143.36 -9.79
C ILE A 307 58.20 -144.81 -10.12
N ILE A 308 57.90 -145.14 -11.38
CA ILE A 308 57.69 -146.52 -11.87
C ILE A 308 58.40 -146.70 -13.20
#